data_AF-A0A939J3E1-F1
#
_entry.id   AF-A0A939J3E1-F1
#
_cell.length_a   1.000
_cell.length_b   1.000
_cell.length_c   1.000
_cell.angle_alpha   90.00
_cell.angle_beta   90.00
_cell.angle_gamma   90.00
#
_symmetry.space_group_name_H-M   'P 1'
#
loop_
_entity.id
_entity.type
_entity.pdbx_description
1 polymer ?
#
loop_
_entity_poly.entity_id
_entity_poly.type
_entity_poly.pdbx_seq_one_letter_code
_entity_poly.pdbx_strand_id
1 'polypeptide(L)'
;MRLADPCLEPSSVAMPAVSSLSDVAVTDVSPEEVRSMMLYLRKARDRAILIRERSPAGSYLESVLSRTIDGIALELSHLEYLLALKPASEAASTKTARRMRPTI
;
A
#
# COMPACT_ATOMS: atom_id res chain seq x y z
N MET A 1 -38.97 -45.80 15.93
CA MET A 1 -37.79 -45.65 15.05
C MET A 1 -38.27 -45.36 13.64
N ARG A 2 -38.13 -44.12 13.17
CA ARG A 2 -38.31 -43.74 11.76
C ARG A 2 -37.12 -42.85 11.38
N LEU A 3 -36.55 -43.20 10.24
CA LEU A 3 -35.26 -42.75 9.71
C LEU A 3 -35.38 -41.32 9.18
N ALA A 4 -34.31 -40.54 9.35
CA ALA A 4 -34.19 -39.18 8.84
C ALA A 4 -33.95 -39.20 7.31
N ASP A 5 -34.64 -38.33 6.59
CA ASP A 5 -34.30 -37.94 5.22
C ASP A 5 -33.29 -36.77 5.25
N PRO A 6 -32.16 -36.84 4.53
CA PRO A 6 -31.29 -35.69 4.34
C PRO A 6 -31.77 -34.85 3.15
N CYS A 7 -32.19 -33.62 3.44
CA CYS A 7 -32.43 -32.58 2.43
C CYS A 7 -31.06 -32.07 1.92
N LEU A 8 -30.73 -32.34 0.66
CA LEU A 8 -29.54 -31.81 -0.01
C LEU A 8 -29.88 -30.48 -0.70
N GLU A 9 -29.45 -29.37 -0.11
CA GLU A 9 -29.51 -28.03 -0.72
C GLU A 9 -28.26 -27.79 -1.59
N PRO A 10 -28.39 -27.45 -2.89
CA PRO A 10 -27.27 -26.93 -3.67
C PRO A 10 -27.07 -25.45 -3.33
N SER A 11 -26.14 -25.17 -2.40
CA SER A 11 -25.67 -23.81 -2.13
C SER A 11 -24.83 -23.30 -3.31
N SER A 12 -25.50 -22.70 -4.29
CA SER A 12 -24.89 -21.93 -5.36
C SER A 12 -24.44 -20.58 -4.79
N VAL A 13 -23.21 -20.53 -4.26
CA VAL A 13 -22.58 -19.27 -3.87
C VAL A 13 -22.15 -18.54 -5.14
N ALA A 14 -22.98 -17.60 -5.57
CA ALA A 14 -22.58 -16.57 -6.51
C ALA A 14 -21.38 -15.82 -5.92
N MET A 15 -20.21 -15.98 -6.53
CA MET A 15 -19.03 -15.17 -6.24
C MET A 15 -19.39 -13.70 -6.51
N PRO A 16 -19.26 -12.77 -5.55
CA PRO A 16 -19.35 -11.37 -5.87
C PRO A 16 -18.20 -11.02 -6.81
N ALA A 17 -18.55 -10.43 -7.95
CA ALA A 17 -17.60 -9.89 -8.90
C ALA A 17 -16.60 -8.99 -8.16
N VAL A 18 -15.31 -9.28 -8.37
CA VAL A 18 -14.19 -8.48 -7.89
C VAL A 18 -14.43 -7.07 -8.40
N SER A 19 -14.94 -6.20 -7.52
CA SER A 19 -15.18 -4.81 -7.86
C SER A 19 -13.82 -4.18 -8.14
N SER A 20 -13.73 -3.68 -9.36
CA SER A 20 -12.68 -2.86 -9.94
C SER A 20 -11.88 -2.10 -8.89
N LEU A 21 -10.59 -2.43 -8.74
CA LEU A 21 -9.57 -1.66 -8.02
C LEU A 21 -9.26 -0.35 -8.78
N SER A 22 -10.28 0.45 -9.06
CA SER A 22 -10.16 1.67 -9.85
C SER A 22 -10.98 2.78 -9.21
N ASP A 23 -10.75 2.96 -7.92
CA ASP A 23 -11.00 4.24 -7.26
C ASP A 23 -9.71 4.60 -6.51
N VAL A 24 -8.65 4.84 -7.29
CA VAL A 24 -7.46 5.51 -6.79
C VAL A 24 -7.90 6.94 -6.54
N ALA A 25 -8.44 7.18 -5.34
CA ALA A 25 -8.58 8.52 -4.81
C ALA A 25 -7.19 9.15 -4.94
N VAL A 26 -7.06 10.08 -5.90
CA VAL A 26 -5.86 10.90 -6.08
C VAL A 26 -5.78 11.76 -4.83
N THR A 27 -5.17 11.19 -3.79
CA THR A 27 -4.81 11.91 -2.59
C THR A 27 -3.62 12.77 -3.00
N ASP A 28 -3.84 14.07 -3.03
CA ASP A 28 -2.77 15.04 -3.24
C ASP A 28 -1.88 15.01 -1.99
N VAL A 29 -0.90 14.10 -1.98
CA VAL A 29 0.04 13.92 -0.88
C VAL A 29 1.31 14.70 -1.20
N SER A 30 1.62 15.67 -0.37
CA SER A 30 2.84 16.46 -0.51
C SER A 30 4.09 15.65 -0.14
N PRO A 31 5.26 15.93 -0.76
CA PRO A 31 6.52 15.29 -0.38
C PRO A 31 6.87 15.48 1.11
N GLU A 32 6.50 16.63 1.69
CA GLU A 32 6.69 16.94 3.11
C GLU A 32 5.87 16.04 4.04
N GLU A 33 4.63 15.71 3.65
CA GLU A 33 3.78 14.75 4.37
C GLU A 33 4.37 13.34 4.30
N VAL A 34 4.88 12.92 3.13
CA VAL A 34 5.58 11.63 2.99
C VAL A 34 6.81 11.58 3.89
N ARG A 35 7.65 12.62 3.90
CA ARG A 35 8.82 12.70 4.80
C ARG A 35 8.41 12.65 6.27
N SER A 36 7.30 13.27 6.63
CA SER A 36 6.75 13.22 7.99
C SER A 36 6.29 11.81 8.34
N MET A 37 5.57 11.13 7.44
CA MET A 37 5.17 9.72 7.60
C MET A 37 6.39 8.81 7.80
N MET A 38 7.43 8.98 6.99
CA MET A 38 8.67 8.22 7.12
C MET A 38 9.35 8.43 8.49
N LEU A 39 9.29 9.63 9.06
CA LEU A 39 9.80 9.89 10.42
C LEU A 39 9.01 9.09 11.46
N TYR A 40 7.68 9.02 11.33
CA TYR A 40 6.84 8.21 12.21
C TYR A 40 7.16 6.72 12.08
N LEU A 41 7.29 6.20 10.85
CA LEU A 41 7.62 4.81 10.58
C LEU A 41 8.99 4.42 11.16
N ARG A 42 10.02 5.27 11.01
CA ARG A 42 11.33 5.06 11.63
C ARG A 42 11.22 4.97 13.15
N LYS A 43 10.51 5.90 13.79
CA LYS A 43 10.28 5.86 15.25
C LYS A 43 9.52 4.62 15.69
N ALA A 44 8.53 4.19 14.91
CA ALA A 44 7.75 2.98 15.21
C ALA A 44 8.62 1.72 15.13
N ARG A 45 9.46 1.62 14.09
CA ARG A 45 10.44 0.54 13.94
C ARG A 45 11.41 0.49 15.11
N ASP A 46 11.98 1.64 15.48
CA ASP A 46 12.95 1.71 16.58
C ASP A 46 12.32 1.28 17.91
N ARG A 47 11.05 1.66 18.15
CA ARG A 47 10.28 1.16 19.31
C ARG A 47 10.04 -0.34 19.23
N ALA A 48 9.68 -0.87 18.06
CA ALA A 48 9.46 -2.30 17.89
C ALA A 48 10.74 -3.11 18.17
N ILE A 49 11.91 -2.60 17.75
CA ILE A 49 13.22 -3.18 18.07
C ILE A 49 13.44 -3.24 19.59
N LEU A 50 13.24 -2.11 20.28
CA LEU A 50 13.41 -2.04 21.73
C LEU A 50 12.47 -2.99 22.51
N ILE A 51 11.23 -3.17 22.03
CA ILE A 51 10.29 -4.11 22.64
C ILE A 51 10.72 -5.55 22.36
N ARG A 52 11.18 -5.84 21.13
CA ARG A 52 11.63 -7.18 20.74
C ARG A 52 12.82 -7.64 21.58
N GLU A 53 13.79 -6.75 21.82
CA GLU A 53 14.98 -7.03 22.65
C GLU A 53 14.64 -7.41 24.10
N ARG A 54 13.47 -6.97 24.59
CA ARG A 54 12.97 -7.29 25.93
C ARG A 54 11.94 -8.42 25.94
N SER A 55 11.58 -8.93 24.77
CA SER A 55 10.59 -10.00 24.63
C SER A 55 11.23 -11.36 24.89
N PRO A 56 10.52 -12.32 25.50
CA PRO A 56 11.02 -13.67 25.67
C PRO A 56 11.32 -14.32 24.31
N ALA A 57 12.46 -15.01 24.21
CA ALA A 57 12.85 -15.74 23.01
C ALA A 57 11.84 -16.85 22.68
N GLY A 58 11.54 -17.03 21.40
CA GLY A 58 10.54 -17.95 20.89
C GLY A 58 9.09 -17.51 21.15
N SER A 59 8.86 -16.32 21.72
CA SER A 59 7.50 -15.84 21.95
C SER A 59 6.81 -15.44 20.65
N TYR A 60 5.48 -15.55 20.62
CA TYR A 60 4.67 -15.02 19.52
C TYR A 60 4.95 -13.53 19.30
N LEU A 61 5.10 -12.77 20.38
CA LEU A 61 5.39 -11.34 20.32
C LEU A 61 6.72 -11.06 19.61
N GLU A 62 7.78 -11.80 19.91
CA GLU A 62 9.06 -11.68 19.22
C GLU A 62 8.90 -11.92 17.71
N SER A 63 8.18 -12.99 17.34
CA SER A 63 7.95 -13.34 15.93
C SER A 63 7.14 -12.28 15.19
N VAL A 64 6.11 -11.72 15.84
CA VAL A 64 5.31 -10.62 15.28
C VAL A 64 6.18 -9.37 15.11
N LEU A 65 6.93 -8.97 16.15
CA LEU A 65 7.77 -7.79 16.10
C LEU A 65 8.85 -7.90 15.02
N SER A 66 9.45 -9.08 14.82
CA SER A 66 10.38 -9.31 13.72
C SER A 66 9.73 -9.04 12.35
N ARG A 67 8.55 -9.63 12.08
CA ARG A 67 7.82 -9.37 10.82
C ARG A 67 7.41 -7.90 10.68
N THR A 68 7.00 -7.25 11.77
CA THR A 68 6.63 -5.83 11.76
C THR A 68 7.83 -4.95 11.44
N ILE A 69 9.00 -5.23 12.02
CA ILE A 69 10.24 -4.49 11.73
C ILE A 69 10.62 -4.64 10.25
N ASP A 70 10.56 -5.86 9.72
CA ASP A 70 10.87 -6.15 8.31
C ASP A 70 9.87 -5.46 7.37
N GLY A 71 8.58 -5.49 7.70
CA GLY A 71 7.53 -4.79 6.95
C GLY A 71 7.73 -3.28 6.92
N ILE A 72 8.01 -2.66 8.07
CA ILE A 72 8.28 -1.21 8.12
C ILE A 72 9.55 -0.85 7.34
N ALA A 73 10.58 -1.70 7.38
CA ALA A 73 11.81 -1.47 6.61
C ALA A 73 11.53 -1.50 5.09
N LEU A 74 10.72 -2.44 4.63
CA LEU A 74 10.27 -2.52 3.24
C LEU A 74 9.47 -1.27 2.83
N GLU A 75 8.48 -0.88 3.63
CA GLU A 75 7.66 0.30 3.34
C GLU A 75 8.51 1.58 3.27
N LEU A 76 9.46 1.76 4.19
CA LEU A 76 10.40 2.88 4.15
C LEU A 76 11.21 2.89 2.83
N SER A 77 11.68 1.74 2.37
CA SER A 77 12.43 1.64 1.12
C SER A 77 11.58 2.01 -0.11
N HIS A 78 10.30 1.62 -0.10
CA HIS A 78 9.35 2.00 -1.16
C HIS A 78 9.11 3.50 -1.17
N LEU A 79 8.92 4.12 -0.01
CA LEU A 79 8.75 5.57 0.09
C LEU A 79 10.02 6.33 -0.34
N GLU A 80 11.20 5.85 0.03
CA GLU A 80 12.48 6.40 -0.43
C GLU A 80 12.62 6.33 -1.94
N TYR A 81 12.28 5.18 -2.53
CA TYR A 81 12.28 4.98 -3.98
C TYR A 81 11.32 5.94 -4.69
N LEU A 82 10.08 6.04 -4.21
CA LEU A 82 9.07 6.92 -4.81
C LEU A 82 9.44 8.40 -4.71
N LEU A 83 10.06 8.83 -3.60
CA LEU A 83 10.54 10.20 -3.45
C LEU A 83 11.78 10.49 -4.32
N ALA A 84 12.61 9.49 -4.58
CA ALA A 84 13.79 9.62 -5.43
C ALA A 84 13.44 9.65 -6.93
N LEU A 85 12.33 9.03 -7.32
CA LEU A 85 11.77 9.17 -8.66
C LEU A 85 11.30 10.61 -8.86
N LYS A 86 12.16 11.43 -9.49
CA LYS A 86 11.75 12.72 -10.03
C LYS A 86 10.54 12.48 -10.94
N PRO A 87 9.37 13.10 -10.70
CA PRO A 87 8.24 12.94 -11.61
C PRO A 87 8.71 13.36 -13.00
N ALA A 88 8.52 12.47 -13.98
CA ALA A 88 8.81 12.76 -15.37
C ALA A 88 8.08 14.06 -15.70
N SER A 89 8.88 15.12 -15.87
CA SER A 89 8.39 16.48 -15.86
C SER A 89 7.29 16.64 -16.90
N GLU A 90 6.11 17.08 -16.47
CA GLU A 90 5.08 17.65 -17.36
C GLU A 90 5.57 18.92 -18.11
N ALA A 91 6.86 19.26 -18.05
CA ALA A 91 7.47 20.35 -18.80
C ALA A 91 7.63 20.09 -20.31
N ALA A 92 7.07 19.01 -20.85
CA ALA A 92 7.04 18.76 -22.30
C ALA A 92 5.76 19.24 -23.01
N SER A 93 4.80 19.87 -22.33
CA SER A 93 3.51 20.28 -22.93
C SER A 93 3.36 21.80 -23.17
N THR A 94 4.43 22.59 -23.01
CA THR A 94 4.37 24.02 -23.32
C THR A 94 5.58 24.46 -24.13
N LYS A 95 5.75 23.93 -25.33
CA LYS A 95 6.48 24.61 -26.43
C LYS A 95 6.24 23.89 -27.76
N THR A 96 5.64 24.66 -28.68
CA THR A 96 5.72 24.48 -30.15
C THR A 96 4.70 23.56 -30.80
N ALA A 97 3.50 24.09 -31.04
CA ALA A 97 2.85 23.92 -32.34
C ALA A 97 1.97 25.13 -32.67
N ARG A 98 2.61 26.29 -32.90
CA ARG A 98 2.01 27.39 -33.65
C ARG A 98 1.77 26.91 -35.08
N ARG A 99 0.70 26.14 -35.29
CA ARG A 99 0.21 25.80 -36.63
C ARG A 99 -0.34 27.07 -37.26
N MET A 100 0.43 27.68 -38.14
CA MET A 100 -0.07 28.68 -39.08
C MET A 100 -1.18 28.03 -39.92
N ARG A 101 -2.39 28.61 -39.90
CA ARG A 101 -3.43 28.25 -40.88
C ARG A 101 -3.25 29.14 -42.11
N PRO A 102 -3.25 28.58 -43.33
CA PRO A 102 -3.32 29.39 -44.54
C PRO A 102 -4.74 29.91 -44.70
N THR A 103 -4.86 31.17 -45.11
CA THR A 103 -6.10 31.80 -45.58
C THR A 103 -6.41 31.29 -46.98
N ILE A 104 -7.60 30.70 -47.15
CA ILE A 104 -8.30 30.57 -48.43
C ILE A 104 -9.73 31.05 -48.18
#